data_AF-A0A162MGD1-F1
#
_entry.id   AF-A0A162MGD1-F1
#
_cell.length_a   1.000
_cell.length_b   1.000
_cell.length_c   1.000
_cell.angle_alpha   90.00
_cell.angle_beta   90.00
_cell.angle_gamma   90.00
#
_symmetry.space_group_name_H-M   'P 1'
#
loop_
_entity.id
_entity.type
_entity.pdbx_description
1 polymer ?
#
loop_
_entity_poly.entity_id
_entity_poly.type
_entity_poly.pdbx_seq_one_letter_code
_entity_poly.pdbx_strand_id
1 'polypeptide(L)'
;MELKTNIQQDLWEAIEKNYGNESYSSAILDTIHLLTETIRNKTSLEGDGSSLIGQAFGGDNPKIQLNKLQTESEKNVQKGIQDILRGLFTAIRNPRSHDSHTDTKLKQML
;
A
#
# COMPACT_ATOMS: atom_id res chain seq x y z
N MET A 1 -7.10 17.07 11.24
CA MET A 1 -6.40 16.93 9.95
C MET A 1 -7.44 16.58 8.89
N GLU A 2 -7.54 17.38 7.83
CA GLU A 2 -8.41 17.06 6.69
C GLU A 2 -7.63 16.15 5.72
N LEU A 3 -7.93 14.85 5.72
CA LEU A 3 -7.20 13.88 4.88
C LEU A 3 -7.28 14.20 3.38
N LYS A 4 -8.43 14.68 2.92
CA LYS A 4 -8.69 15.03 1.51
C LYS A 4 -7.65 15.96 0.89
N THR A 5 -7.11 16.90 1.67
CA THR A 5 -6.14 17.89 1.17
C THR A 5 -4.68 17.42 1.26
N ASN A 6 -4.43 16.24 1.84
CA ASN A 6 -3.09 15.72 2.13
C ASN A 6 -2.74 14.43 1.38
N ILE A 7 -3.64 13.93 0.53
CA ILE A 7 -3.44 12.70 -0.25
C ILE A 7 -3.82 12.93 -1.72
N GLN A 8 -3.40 12.02 -2.59
CA GLN A 8 -3.75 12.09 -4.01
C GLN A 8 -5.27 11.96 -4.22
N GLN A 9 -5.78 12.60 -5.27
CA GLN A 9 -7.22 12.65 -5.55
C GLN A 9 -7.81 11.26 -5.81
N ASP A 10 -7.13 10.43 -6.57
CA ASP A 10 -7.52 9.04 -6.85
C ASP A 10 -7.61 8.20 -5.57
N LEU A 11 -6.66 8.38 -4.65
CA LEU A 11 -6.70 7.73 -3.34
C LEU A 11 -7.88 8.24 -2.50
N TRP A 12 -8.16 9.55 -2.51
CA TRP A 12 -9.33 10.08 -1.82
C TRP A 12 -10.63 9.50 -2.38
N GLU A 13 -10.79 9.51 -3.70
CA GLU A 13 -11.96 8.97 -4.40
C GLU A 13 -12.18 7.48 -4.08
N ALA A 14 -11.09 6.70 -3.97
CA ALA A 14 -11.17 5.29 -3.59
C ALA A 14 -11.69 5.07 -2.17
N ILE A 15 -11.38 5.96 -1.21
CA ILE A 15 -11.66 5.71 0.22
C ILE A 15 -12.79 6.56 0.80
N GLU A 16 -13.21 7.66 0.16
CA GLU A 16 -14.08 8.71 0.72
C GLU A 16 -15.35 8.12 1.35
N LYS A 17 -16.00 7.18 0.65
CA LYS A 17 -17.22 6.52 1.12
C LYS A 17 -16.99 5.74 2.41
N ASN A 18 -15.99 4.86 2.45
CA ASN A 18 -15.75 3.99 3.60
C ASN A 18 -15.13 4.77 4.76
N TYR A 19 -14.28 5.74 4.47
CA TYR A 19 -13.72 6.64 5.47
C TYR A 19 -14.81 7.51 6.13
N GLY A 20 -15.72 8.08 5.34
CA GLY A 20 -16.84 8.90 5.83
C GLY A 20 -17.85 8.13 6.68
N ASN A 21 -18.04 6.84 6.41
CA ASN A 21 -18.90 5.94 7.19
C ASN A 21 -18.21 5.34 8.43
N GLU A 22 -16.99 5.79 8.76
CA GLU A 22 -16.15 5.21 9.82
C GLU A 22 -15.86 3.71 9.63
N SER A 23 -16.00 3.19 8.40
CA SER A 23 -15.62 1.84 8.01
C SER A 23 -14.13 1.79 7.67
N TYR A 24 -13.29 2.03 8.69
CA TYR A 24 -11.86 2.25 8.50
C TYR A 24 -11.12 1.02 7.95
N SER A 25 -11.51 -0.19 8.36
CA SER A 25 -10.93 -1.42 7.80
C SER A 25 -11.21 -1.53 6.31
N SER A 26 -12.41 -1.16 5.86
CA SER A 26 -12.76 -1.12 4.43
C SER A 26 -11.98 -0.03 3.70
N ALA A 27 -11.85 1.17 4.28
CA ALA A 27 -11.06 2.26 3.69
C ALA A 27 -9.56 1.89 3.53
N ILE A 28 -9.01 1.14 4.51
CA ILE A 28 -7.65 0.58 4.41
C ILE A 28 -7.58 -0.44 3.28
N LEU A 29 -8.56 -1.34 3.17
CA LEU A 29 -8.60 -2.32 2.08
C LEU A 29 -8.72 -1.63 0.71
N ASP A 30 -9.56 -0.61 0.55
CA ASP A 30 -9.68 0.15 -0.70
C ASP A 30 -8.34 0.79 -1.10
N THR A 31 -7.61 1.35 -0.11
CA THR A 31 -6.26 1.89 -0.33
C THR A 31 -5.31 0.80 -0.88
N ILE A 32 -5.36 -0.40 -0.31
CA ILE A 32 -4.50 -1.51 -0.75
C ILE A 32 -4.92 -2.01 -2.13
N HIS A 33 -6.22 -2.05 -2.45
CA HIS A 33 -6.70 -2.41 -3.79
C HIS A 33 -6.18 -1.43 -4.84
N LEU A 34 -6.31 -0.12 -4.60
CA LEU A 34 -5.79 0.91 -5.51
C LEU A 34 -4.26 0.79 -5.70
N LEU A 35 -3.51 0.58 -4.62
CA LEU A 35 -2.07 0.34 -4.68
C LEU A 35 -1.73 -0.90 -5.53
N THR A 36 -2.46 -1.99 -5.33
CA THR A 36 -2.26 -3.26 -6.04
C THR A 36 -2.52 -3.09 -7.53
N GLU A 37 -3.64 -2.45 -7.90
CA GLU A 37 -3.97 -2.15 -9.30
C GLU A 37 -2.95 -1.23 -9.94
N THR A 38 -2.49 -0.20 -9.22
CA THR A 38 -1.44 0.70 -9.71
C THR A 38 -0.16 -0.05 -10.05
N ILE A 39 0.24 -1.00 -9.20
CA ILE A 39 1.43 -1.84 -9.45
C ILE A 39 1.21 -2.74 -10.67
N ARG A 40 0.07 -3.44 -10.75
CA ARG A 40 -0.24 -4.31 -11.90
C ARG A 40 -0.24 -3.51 -13.21
N ASN A 41 -0.90 -2.35 -13.24
CA ASN A 41 -0.96 -1.48 -14.41
C ASN A 41 0.42 -0.98 -14.85
N LYS A 42 1.34 -0.71 -13.92
CA LYS A 42 2.70 -0.26 -14.24
C LYS A 42 3.64 -1.37 -14.71
N THR A 43 3.34 -2.63 -14.39
CA THR A 43 4.29 -3.75 -14.54
C THR A 43 3.81 -4.86 -15.47
N SER A 44 2.51 -4.84 -15.79
CA SER A 44 1.76 -5.93 -16.42
C SER A 44 1.92 -7.27 -15.68
N LEU A 45 2.18 -7.21 -14.37
CA LEU A 45 2.24 -8.40 -13.52
C LEU A 45 0.84 -8.79 -13.07
N GLU A 46 0.65 -10.09 -12.95
CA GLU A 46 -0.50 -10.68 -12.28
C GLU A 46 -0.17 -11.08 -10.84
N GLY A 47 -1.19 -11.38 -10.05
CA GLY A 47 -1.03 -11.85 -8.67
C GLY A 47 -1.20 -10.74 -7.63
N ASP A 48 -0.95 -11.06 -6.36
CA ASP A 48 -1.30 -10.22 -5.21
C ASP A 48 -0.25 -10.35 -4.09
N GLY A 49 -0.36 -9.50 -3.07
CA GLY A 49 0.36 -9.66 -1.82
C GLY A 49 1.86 -9.44 -1.92
N SER A 50 2.56 -10.05 -0.96
CA SER A 50 4.02 -10.06 -0.85
C SER A 50 4.73 -10.57 -2.13
N SER A 51 4.06 -11.46 -2.88
CA SER A 51 4.58 -11.98 -4.16
C SER A 51 4.60 -10.90 -5.25
N LEU A 52 3.49 -10.17 -5.43
CA LEU A 52 3.41 -9.08 -6.41
C LEU A 52 4.46 -8.01 -6.12
N ILE A 53 4.62 -7.61 -4.84
CA ILE A 53 5.63 -6.63 -4.44
C ILE A 53 7.05 -7.14 -4.74
N GLY A 54 7.32 -8.42 -4.46
CA GLY A 54 8.59 -9.06 -4.76
C GLY A 54 8.95 -9.01 -6.24
N GLN A 55 7.98 -9.30 -7.12
CA GLN A 55 8.16 -9.27 -8.57
C GLN A 55 8.27 -7.85 -9.13
N ALA A 56 7.57 -6.88 -8.54
CA ALA A 56 7.56 -5.50 -9.01
C ALA A 56 8.81 -4.72 -8.61
N PHE A 57 9.25 -4.84 -7.35
CA PHE A 57 10.30 -3.99 -6.78
C PHE A 57 11.61 -4.73 -6.45
N GLY A 58 11.63 -6.06 -6.48
CA GLY A 58 12.80 -6.85 -6.11
C GLY A 58 13.72 -7.21 -7.29
N GLY A 59 14.86 -7.80 -6.94
CA GLY A 59 15.88 -8.25 -7.88
C GLY A 59 16.82 -7.13 -8.34
N ASP A 60 17.84 -7.50 -9.14
CA ASP A 60 18.83 -6.55 -9.65
C ASP A 60 18.29 -5.63 -10.76
N ASN A 61 17.19 -6.05 -11.40
CA ASN A 61 16.51 -5.29 -12.45
C ASN A 61 14.98 -5.27 -12.19
N PRO A 62 14.51 -4.46 -11.23
CA PRO A 62 13.10 -4.42 -10.85
C PRO A 62 12.23 -3.81 -11.96
N LYS A 63 10.99 -4.29 -12.10
CA LYS A 63 10.03 -3.71 -13.05
C LYS A 63 9.61 -2.28 -12.69
N ILE A 64 9.58 -1.97 -11.40
CA ILE A 64 9.43 -0.61 -10.88
C ILE A 64 10.75 -0.20 -10.24
N GLN A 65 11.53 0.58 -11.00
CA GLN A 65 12.78 1.17 -10.55
C GLN A 65 12.51 2.55 -9.92
N LEU A 66 12.90 2.74 -8.66
CA LEU A 66 12.60 3.96 -7.88
C LEU A 66 13.63 5.08 -8.06
N ASN A 67 14.86 4.73 -8.43
CA ASN A 67 15.99 5.66 -8.62
C ASN A 67 17.01 5.01 -9.57
N LYS A 68 18.24 5.53 -9.71
CA LYS A 68 19.18 5.02 -10.72
C LYS A 68 19.85 3.69 -10.37
N LEU A 69 19.72 3.19 -9.13
CA LEU A 69 20.34 1.96 -8.63
C LEU A 69 21.87 1.89 -8.80
N GLN A 70 22.55 3.04 -8.88
CA GLN A 70 24.00 3.10 -9.11
C GLN A 70 24.77 2.99 -7.80
N THR A 71 24.25 3.61 -6.74
CA THR A 71 24.88 3.61 -5.41
C THR A 71 24.28 2.56 -4.48
N GLU A 72 25.02 2.19 -3.44
CA GLU A 72 24.49 1.32 -2.37
C GLU A 72 23.27 1.94 -1.69
N SER A 73 23.30 3.24 -1.40
CA SER A 73 22.17 3.97 -0.84
C SER A 73 20.91 3.89 -1.71
N GLU A 74 21.07 4.03 -3.03
CA GLU A 74 19.97 3.89 -3.99
C GLU A 74 19.37 2.48 -4.01
N LYS A 75 20.23 1.45 -3.98
CA LYS A 75 19.81 0.05 -3.88
C LYS A 75 19.11 -0.23 -2.54
N ASN A 76 19.59 0.37 -1.45
CA ASN A 76 18.97 0.25 -0.13
C ASN A 76 17.59 0.92 -0.09
N VAL A 77 17.38 2.04 -0.79
CA VAL A 77 16.04 2.64 -0.94
C VAL A 77 15.11 1.68 -1.68
N GLN A 78 15.55 1.09 -2.80
CA GLN A 78 14.76 0.11 -3.55
C GLN A 78 14.35 -1.07 -2.67
N LYS A 79 15.31 -1.65 -1.97
CA LYS A 79 15.10 -2.78 -1.05
C LYS A 79 14.20 -2.40 0.12
N GLY A 80 14.42 -1.23 0.72
CA GLY A 80 13.63 -0.73 1.85
C GLY A 80 12.16 -0.53 1.48
N ILE A 81 11.87 0.05 0.31
CA ILE A 81 10.49 0.20 -0.17
C ILE A 81 9.86 -1.16 -0.47
N GLN A 82 10.59 -2.09 -1.10
CA GLN A 82 10.11 -3.45 -1.28
C GLN A 82 9.70 -4.07 0.07
N ASP A 83 10.54 -3.96 1.10
CA ASP A 83 10.30 -4.59 2.40
C ASP A 83 9.15 -3.91 3.17
N ILE A 84 9.05 -2.58 3.13
CA ILE A 84 7.94 -1.83 3.71
C ILE A 84 6.61 -2.25 3.07
N LEU A 85 6.55 -2.32 1.75
CA LEU A 85 5.34 -2.72 1.03
C LEU A 85 4.97 -4.18 1.35
N ARG A 86 5.94 -5.10 1.42
CA ARG A 86 5.68 -6.48 1.86
C ARG A 86 5.16 -6.53 3.30
N GLY A 87 5.70 -5.69 4.17
CA GLY A 87 5.23 -5.49 5.54
C GLY A 87 3.79 -4.96 5.59
N LEU A 88 3.45 -3.98 4.77
CA LEU A 88 2.09 -3.44 4.65
C LEU A 88 1.09 -4.55 4.28
N PHE A 89 1.42 -5.40 3.31
CA PHE A 89 0.53 -6.52 2.98
C PHE A 89 0.44 -7.55 4.11
N THR A 90 1.58 -7.93 4.69
CA THR A 90 1.63 -9.03 5.66
C THR A 90 1.03 -8.65 7.02
N ALA A 91 1.35 -7.44 7.51
CA ALA A 91 0.96 -6.99 8.84
C ALA A 91 -0.34 -6.18 8.87
N ILE A 92 -0.67 -5.47 7.77
CA ILE A 92 -1.85 -4.59 7.73
C ILE A 92 -2.96 -5.20 6.88
N ARG A 93 -2.71 -5.48 5.61
CA ARG A 93 -3.78 -5.96 4.71
C ARG A 93 -4.27 -7.37 5.05
N ASN A 94 -3.36 -8.32 5.22
CA ASN A 94 -3.70 -9.74 5.35
C ASN A 94 -4.61 -10.02 6.55
N PRO A 95 -4.34 -9.49 7.77
CA PRO A 95 -5.26 -9.66 8.89
C PRO A 95 -6.67 -9.13 8.61
N ARG A 96 -6.79 -8.02 7.88
CA ARG A 96 -8.09 -7.42 7.48
C ARG A 96 -8.81 -8.20 6.39
N SER A 97 -8.09 -9.02 5.63
CA SER A 97 -8.64 -9.80 4.50
C SER A 97 -8.97 -11.24 4.86
N HIS A 98 -8.29 -11.80 5.87
CA HIS A 98 -8.44 -13.21 6.25
C HIS A 98 -9.26 -13.41 7.53
N ASP A 99 -9.28 -12.43 8.43
CA ASP A 99 -9.98 -12.51 9.71
C ASP A 99 -10.91 -11.30 9.93
N SER A 100 -11.79 -11.41 10.92
CA SER A 100 -12.58 -10.26 11.40
C SER A 100 -11.64 -9.25 12.07
N HIS A 101 -11.43 -8.11 11.42
CA HIS A 101 -10.60 -7.01 11.92
C HIS A 101 -11.43 -5.73 12.02
N THR A 102 -11.28 -5.00 13.13
CA THR A 102 -11.99 -3.73 13.35
C THR A 102 -10.99 -2.63 13.64
N ASP A 103 -10.90 -1.67 12.74
CA ASP A 103 -10.20 -0.41 12.94
C ASP A 103 -11.16 0.65 13.46
N THR A 104 -10.75 1.37 14.50
CA THR A 104 -11.54 2.46 15.07
C THR A 104 -10.71 3.73 15.10
N LYS A 105 -11.37 4.88 14.97
CA LYS A 105 -10.74 6.15 15.27
C LYS A 105 -10.45 6.17 16.77
N LEU A 106 -9.18 6.35 17.14
CA LEU A 106 -8.82 6.60 18.54
C LEU A 106 -9.68 7.76 19.05
N LYS A 107 -10.61 7.46 19.95
CA LYS A 107 -11.24 8.51 20.76
C LYS A 107 -10.14 9.03 21.65
N GLN A 108 -9.83 10.32 21.53
CA GLN A 108 -9.05 11.00 22.56
C GLN A 108 -9.75 10.71 23.89
N MET A 109 -9.12 9.87 24.72
CA MET A 109 -9.49 9.79 26.13
C MET A 109 -9.13 11.16 26.71
N LEU A 110 -10.15 12.00 26.88
CA LEU A 110 -10.09 13.16 27.76
C LEU A 110 -9.95 12.69 29.21
#